data_AF-A4YFB1-F1
#
_entry.id   AF-A4YFB1-F1
#
_cell.length_a   1.000
_cell.length_b   1.000
_cell.length_c   1.000
_cell.angle_alpha   90.00
_cell.angle_beta   90.00
_cell.angle_gamma   90.00
#
_symmetry.space_group_name_H-M   'P 1'
#
loop_
_entity.id
_entity.type
_entity.pdbx_description
1 polymer ?
#
loop_
_entity_poly.entity_id
_entity_poly.type
_entity_poly.pdbx_seq_one_letter_code
_entity_poly.pdbx_strand_id
1 'polypeptide(L)'
;MRVSSIFAGLVLPLAVIPWELLAYSFSRSLYAGAIVVVIGEMVGLYVARLITRRKANLRINKGMTLSIPVILLMIAFPPPLPIGFRYPLLVTPAVIGGICEELIYRDYILETGKYDNYIQAFLWSLNHALDGPVFVAYTFILGIFLGIISKRFGVFPCIIAHVSSNVLRLFL
;
A
#
# COMPACT_ATOMS: atom_id res chain seq x y z
N MET A 1 -12.72 -13.81 -6.02
CA MET A 1 -12.78 -12.98 -4.80
C MET A 1 -14.21 -12.74 -4.36
N ARG A 2 -14.51 -12.82 -3.07
CA ARG A 2 -15.83 -12.49 -2.50
C ARG A 2 -16.11 -10.97 -2.56
N VAL A 3 -17.38 -10.60 -2.65
CA VAL A 3 -17.85 -9.19 -2.65
C VAL A 3 -17.36 -8.43 -1.42
N SER A 4 -17.37 -9.08 -0.25
CA SER A 4 -16.85 -8.50 1.00
C SER A 4 -15.39 -8.06 0.91
N SER A 5 -14.56 -8.83 0.21
CA SER A 5 -13.13 -8.58 0.04
C SER A 5 -12.90 -7.45 -0.97
N ILE A 6 -13.69 -7.41 -2.04
CA ILE A 6 -13.69 -6.29 -2.99
C ILE A 6 -14.10 -4.99 -2.29
N PHE A 7 -15.19 -5.02 -1.52
CA PHE A 7 -15.65 -3.87 -0.76
C PHE A 7 -14.60 -3.38 0.23
N ALA A 8 -13.97 -4.29 0.99
CA ALA A 8 -12.87 -3.96 1.89
C ALA A 8 -11.68 -3.29 1.18
N GLY A 9 -11.34 -3.72 -0.05
CA GLY A 9 -10.29 -3.09 -0.85
C GLY A 9 -10.67 -1.72 -1.44
N LEU A 10 -11.96 -1.39 -1.53
CA LEU A 10 -12.44 -0.08 -1.98
C LEU A 10 -12.54 0.95 -0.84
N VAL A 11 -12.61 0.51 0.42
CA VAL A 11 -12.75 1.42 1.57
C VAL A 11 -11.61 2.43 1.63
N LEU A 12 -10.37 1.99 1.41
CA LEU A 12 -9.21 2.86 1.50
C LEU A 12 -9.24 4.00 0.47
N PRO A 13 -9.33 3.75 -0.86
CA PRO A 13 -9.36 4.84 -1.83
C PRO A 13 -10.60 5.74 -1.64
N LEU A 14 -11.75 5.19 -1.24
CA LEU A 14 -12.94 5.99 -0.97
C LEU A 14 -12.80 6.88 0.27
N ALA A 15 -12.03 6.44 1.26
CA ALA A 15 -11.73 7.23 2.45
C ALA A 15 -10.64 8.26 2.15
N VAL A 16 -9.51 7.87 1.56
CA VAL A 16 -8.31 8.74 1.46
C VAL A 16 -8.45 9.80 0.37
N ILE A 17 -8.87 9.44 -0.85
CA ILE A 17 -8.81 10.33 -2.02
C ILE A 17 -9.57 11.65 -1.82
N PRO A 18 -10.82 11.67 -1.31
CA PRO A 18 -11.55 12.93 -1.14
C PRO A 18 -10.87 13.87 -0.14
N TRP A 19 -10.33 13.33 0.96
CA TRP A 19 -9.69 14.12 2.00
C TRP A 19 -8.29 14.56 1.61
N GLU A 20 -7.57 13.74 0.85
CA GLU A 20 -6.26 14.09 0.31
C GLU A 20 -6.36 15.25 -0.70
N LEU A 21 -7.36 15.20 -1.60
CA LEU A 21 -7.70 16.32 -2.48
C LEU A 21 -7.98 17.60 -1.69
N LEU A 22 -8.74 17.51 -0.60
CA LEU A 22 -9.05 18.66 0.26
C LEU A 22 -7.80 19.18 0.98
N ALA A 23 -6.95 18.31 1.51
CA ALA A 23 -5.72 18.69 2.18
C ALA A 23 -4.76 19.44 1.22
N TYR A 24 -4.53 18.90 0.02
CA TYR A 24 -3.62 19.53 -0.94
C TYR A 24 -4.18 20.81 -1.56
N SER A 25 -5.49 20.87 -1.84
CA SER A 25 -6.11 22.05 -2.45
C SER A 25 -6.31 23.21 -1.45
N PHE A 26 -6.80 22.91 -0.24
CA PHE A 26 -7.24 23.93 0.70
C PHE A 26 -6.17 24.33 1.71
N SER A 27 -5.43 23.36 2.25
CA SER A 27 -4.42 23.62 3.29
C SER A 27 -3.01 23.80 2.74
N ARG A 28 -2.75 23.40 1.47
CA ARG A 28 -1.42 23.37 0.82
C ARG A 28 -0.32 22.76 1.71
N SER A 29 -0.70 21.88 2.62
CA SER A 29 0.18 21.33 3.64
C SER A 29 0.44 19.86 3.39
N LEU A 30 1.70 19.57 3.11
CA LEU A 30 2.18 18.21 2.87
C LEU A 30 2.07 17.33 4.14
N TYR A 31 2.21 17.93 5.33
CA TYR A 31 1.97 17.22 6.59
C TYR A 31 0.50 16.95 6.87
N ALA A 32 -0.40 17.87 6.49
CA ALA A 32 -1.83 17.63 6.65
C ALA A 32 -2.30 16.48 5.75
N GLY A 33 -1.83 16.44 4.49
CA GLY A 33 -2.05 15.31 3.58
C GLY A 33 -1.53 13.99 4.17
N ALA A 34 -0.29 13.98 4.67
CA ALA A 34 0.28 12.80 5.32
C ALA A 34 -0.53 12.27 6.51
N ILE A 35 -1.06 13.15 7.36
CA ILE A 35 -1.89 12.76 8.51
C ILE A 35 -3.22 12.14 8.02
N VAL A 36 -3.84 12.75 7.02
CA VAL A 36 -5.08 12.25 6.41
C VAL A 36 -4.88 10.84 5.85
N VAL A 37 -3.78 10.62 5.12
CA VAL A 37 -3.42 9.31 4.57
C VAL A 37 -3.27 8.28 5.68
N VAL A 38 -2.48 8.56 6.73
CA VAL A 38 -2.27 7.64 7.85
C VAL A 38 -3.57 7.27 8.56
N ILE A 39 -4.43 8.26 8.83
CA ILE A 39 -5.72 8.01 9.47
C ILE A 39 -6.60 7.14 8.55
N GLY A 40 -6.67 7.47 7.27
CA GLY A 40 -7.43 6.71 6.29
C GLY A 40 -6.95 5.28 6.15
N GLU A 41 -5.64 5.04 6.17
CA GLU A 41 -5.01 3.72 6.15
C GLU A 41 -5.32 2.88 7.39
N MET A 42 -5.20 3.48 8.59
CA MET A 42 -5.54 2.81 9.83
C MET A 42 -7.03 2.46 9.92
N VAL A 43 -7.91 3.39 9.50
CA VAL A 43 -9.36 3.16 9.45
C VAL A 43 -9.69 2.10 8.40
N GLY A 44 -9.09 2.17 7.21
CA GLY A 44 -9.26 1.18 6.15
C GLY A 44 -8.85 -0.22 6.60
N LEU A 45 -7.71 -0.35 7.29
CA LEU A 45 -7.24 -1.60 7.87
C LEU A 45 -8.22 -2.15 8.92
N TYR A 46 -8.69 -1.29 9.82
CA TYR A 46 -9.66 -1.67 10.84
C TYR A 46 -10.96 -2.19 10.21
N VAL A 47 -11.50 -1.48 9.22
CA VAL A 47 -12.72 -1.85 8.50
C VAL A 47 -12.52 -3.15 7.70
N ALA A 48 -11.40 -3.30 6.99
CA ALA A 48 -11.06 -4.52 6.26
C ALA A 48 -11.01 -5.75 7.18
N ARG A 49 -10.43 -5.59 8.38
CA ARG A 49 -10.42 -6.64 9.41
C ARG A 49 -11.84 -7.00 9.88
N LEU A 50 -12.70 -6.01 10.11
CA LEU A 50 -14.09 -6.24 10.53
C LEU A 50 -14.91 -6.97 9.46
N ILE A 51 -14.78 -6.57 8.20
CA ILE A 51 -15.54 -7.15 7.08
C ILE A 51 -15.09 -8.58 6.78
N THR A 52 -13.78 -8.80 6.70
CA THR A 52 -13.24 -10.11 6.28
C THR A 52 -13.22 -11.13 7.42
N ARG A 53 -13.22 -10.66 8.68
CA ARG A 53 -13.12 -11.47 9.91
C ARG A 53 -11.92 -12.42 9.94
N ARG A 54 -10.87 -12.11 9.19
CA ARG A 54 -9.64 -12.89 9.16
C ARG A 54 -8.71 -12.42 10.28
N LYS A 55 -7.78 -13.29 10.67
CA LYS A 55 -6.63 -12.91 11.51
C LYS A 55 -5.44 -12.72 10.59
N ALA A 56 -4.69 -11.65 10.81
CA ALA A 56 -3.47 -11.42 10.05
C ALA A 56 -2.45 -12.54 10.31
N ASN A 57 -1.80 -13.02 9.25
CA ASN A 57 -0.80 -14.09 9.37
C ASN A 57 0.61 -13.56 9.09
N LEU A 58 1.23 -13.03 10.15
CA LEU A 58 2.58 -12.47 10.11
C LEU A 58 3.58 -13.53 10.58
N ARG A 59 4.30 -14.13 9.63
CA ARG A 59 5.34 -15.14 9.91
C ARG A 59 6.61 -14.84 9.16
N ILE A 60 7.74 -14.89 9.86
CA ILE A 60 9.06 -14.91 9.24
C ILE A 60 9.24 -16.24 8.52
N ASN A 61 9.67 -16.19 7.27
CA ASN A 61 9.85 -17.39 6.44
C ASN A 61 10.86 -17.16 5.32
N LYS A 62 11.10 -18.18 4.49
CA LYS A 62 12.11 -18.16 3.42
C LYS A 62 11.86 -17.08 2.35
N GLY A 63 10.63 -16.60 2.20
CA GLY A 63 10.29 -15.51 1.27
C GLY A 63 10.89 -14.16 1.64
N MET A 64 11.47 -14.00 2.84
CA MET A 64 12.15 -12.76 3.26
C MET A 64 13.27 -12.35 2.30
N THR A 65 13.92 -13.31 1.64
CA THR A 65 14.96 -13.03 0.64
C THR A 65 14.42 -12.32 -0.60
N LEU A 66 13.12 -12.47 -0.91
CA LEU A 66 12.46 -11.77 -2.01
C LEU A 66 12.22 -10.29 -1.73
N SER A 67 12.34 -9.85 -0.47
CA SER A 67 12.17 -8.44 -0.12
C SER A 67 13.20 -7.57 -0.84
N ILE A 68 14.44 -8.02 -1.00
CA ILE A 68 15.52 -7.27 -1.65
C ILE A 68 15.22 -6.96 -3.13
N PRO A 69 14.97 -7.96 -4.01
CA PRO A 69 14.64 -7.66 -5.41
C PRO A 69 13.35 -6.85 -5.55
N VAL A 70 12.37 -7.06 -4.67
CA VAL A 70 11.13 -6.26 -4.66
C VAL A 70 11.43 -4.81 -4.27
N ILE A 71 12.30 -4.56 -3.30
CA ILE A 71 12.72 -3.21 -2.93
C ILE A 71 13.31 -2.49 -4.15
N LEU A 72 14.23 -3.15 -4.86
CA LEU A 72 14.85 -2.59 -6.06
C LEU A 72 13.82 -2.26 -7.14
N LEU A 73 12.83 -3.12 -7.35
CA LEU A 73 11.73 -2.86 -8.29
C LEU A 73 10.86 -1.68 -7.86
N MET A 74 10.57 -1.56 -6.57
CA MET A 74 9.70 -0.52 -6.00
C MET A 74 10.36 0.87 -5.90
N ILE A 75 11.70 0.94 -5.87
CA ILE A 75 12.43 2.22 -5.91
C ILE A 75 12.78 2.65 -7.34
N ALA A 76 12.60 1.78 -8.34
CA ALA A 76 12.98 2.04 -9.73
C ALA A 76 12.17 3.17 -10.40
N PHE A 77 11.00 3.54 -9.85
CA PHE A 77 10.27 4.72 -10.27
C PHE A 77 10.64 5.91 -9.37
N PRO A 78 11.58 6.77 -9.80
CA PRO A 78 12.18 7.76 -8.92
C PRO A 78 11.15 8.81 -8.50
N PRO A 79 11.15 9.23 -7.22
CA PRO A 79 10.51 10.48 -6.84
C PRO A 79 11.26 11.66 -7.49
N PRO A 80 10.59 12.80 -7.72
CA PRO A 80 11.20 13.91 -8.43
C PRO A 80 12.40 14.52 -7.69
N LEU A 81 12.48 14.44 -6.35
CA LEU A 81 13.59 14.88 -5.51
C LEU A 81 13.55 14.19 -4.13
N PRO A 82 14.70 14.01 -3.44
CA PRO A 82 14.73 13.54 -2.06
C PRO A 82 14.14 14.60 -1.11
N ILE A 83 13.02 14.27 -0.47
CA ILE A 83 12.29 15.19 0.43
C ILE A 83 12.42 14.84 1.91
N GLY A 84 12.93 13.65 2.24
CA GLY A 84 12.99 13.11 3.59
C GLY A 84 13.87 13.91 4.54
N PHE A 85 14.94 14.54 4.04
CA PHE A 85 15.79 15.44 4.84
C PHE A 85 15.06 16.75 5.21
N ARG A 86 14.15 17.22 4.36
CA ARG A 86 13.39 18.45 4.59
C ARG A 86 12.12 18.20 5.41
N TYR A 87 11.55 17.00 5.28
CA TYR A 87 10.29 16.62 5.92
C TYR A 87 10.42 15.24 6.60
N PRO A 88 11.22 15.13 7.68
CA PRO A 88 11.53 13.85 8.32
C PRO A 88 10.29 13.18 8.95
N LEU A 89 9.26 13.95 9.29
CA LEU A 89 8.00 13.41 9.81
C LEU A 89 7.22 12.59 8.76
N LEU A 90 7.62 12.62 7.48
CA LEU A 90 7.07 11.76 6.43
C LEU A 90 7.54 10.30 6.52
N VAL A 91 8.53 10.00 7.35
CA VAL A 91 8.92 8.60 7.60
C VAL A 91 7.78 7.83 8.27
N THR A 92 7.07 8.45 9.21
CA THR A 92 5.93 7.84 9.90
C THR A 92 4.81 7.39 8.94
N PRO A 93 4.25 8.26 8.07
CA PRO A 93 3.26 7.84 7.08
C PRO A 93 3.82 6.83 6.09
N ALA A 94 5.09 6.96 5.66
CA ALA A 94 5.72 5.97 4.77
C ALA A 94 5.75 4.55 5.37
N VAL A 95 6.01 4.45 6.68
CA VAL A 95 6.02 3.17 7.42
C VAL A 95 4.60 2.66 7.67
N ILE A 96 3.72 3.50 8.23
CA ILE A 96 2.36 3.07 8.58
C ILE A 96 1.58 2.67 7.33
N GLY A 97 1.70 3.45 6.26
CA GLY A 97 1.01 3.16 5.00
C GLY A 97 1.47 1.89 4.33
N GLY A 98 2.78 1.69 4.24
CA GLY A 98 3.33 0.43 3.74
C GLY A 98 2.82 -0.79 4.52
N ILE A 99 2.68 -0.69 5.85
CA ILE A 99 2.12 -1.79 6.65
C ILE A 99 0.63 -1.97 6.37
N CYS A 100 -0.15 -0.89 6.41
CA CYS A 100 -1.61 -0.95 6.30
C CYS A 100 -2.05 -1.44 4.93
N GLU A 101 -1.46 -0.90 3.85
CA GLU A 101 -1.78 -1.30 2.49
C GLU A 101 -1.48 -2.79 2.26
N GLU A 102 -0.31 -3.28 2.68
CA GLU A 102 0.03 -4.69 2.53
C GLU A 102 -0.92 -5.59 3.31
N LEU A 103 -1.29 -5.23 4.53
CA LEU A 103 -2.28 -6.00 5.30
C LEU A 103 -3.66 -5.99 4.62
N ILE A 104 -4.14 -4.84 4.13
CA ILE A 104 -5.43 -4.74 3.44
C ILE A 104 -5.41 -5.60 2.17
N TYR A 105 -4.49 -5.29 1.24
CA TYR A 105 -4.53 -5.82 -0.12
C TYR A 105 -3.96 -7.23 -0.26
N ARG A 106 -3.00 -7.63 0.60
CA ARG A 106 -2.25 -8.89 0.45
C ARG A 106 -2.55 -9.92 1.53
N ASP A 107 -3.22 -9.54 2.62
CA ASP A 107 -3.60 -10.47 3.70
C ASP A 107 -5.13 -10.57 3.83
N TYR A 108 -5.82 -9.45 4.09
CA TYR A 108 -7.25 -9.47 4.38
C TYR A 108 -8.10 -9.79 3.14
N ILE A 109 -7.88 -9.10 2.02
CA ILE A 109 -8.74 -9.27 0.83
C ILE A 109 -8.23 -10.34 -0.14
N LEU A 110 -6.94 -10.66 -0.11
CA LEU A 110 -6.35 -11.61 -1.05
C LEU A 110 -6.86 -13.03 -0.77
N GLU A 111 -7.42 -13.64 -1.81
CA GLU A 111 -8.03 -14.96 -1.79
C GLU A 111 -7.30 -15.91 -2.74
N THR A 112 -7.58 -17.22 -2.66
CA THR A 112 -6.85 -18.27 -3.40
C THR A 112 -7.32 -18.44 -4.85
N GLY A 113 -8.25 -17.64 -5.33
CA GLY A 113 -8.77 -17.70 -6.70
C GLY A 113 -7.73 -17.31 -7.75
N LYS A 114 -7.94 -17.85 -8.96
CA LYS A 114 -7.07 -17.66 -10.13
C LYS A 114 -6.82 -16.18 -10.46
N TYR A 115 -7.85 -15.34 -10.36
CA TYR A 115 -7.78 -13.93 -10.74
C TYR A 115 -7.54 -12.97 -9.57
N ASP A 116 -7.46 -13.48 -8.35
CA ASP A 116 -7.47 -12.63 -7.16
C ASP A 116 -6.24 -11.73 -7.05
N ASN A 117 -5.10 -12.15 -7.63
CA ASN A 117 -3.89 -11.31 -7.70
C ASN A 117 -4.09 -10.07 -8.57
N TYR A 118 -4.83 -10.20 -9.68
CA TYR A 118 -5.10 -9.08 -10.59
C TYR A 118 -6.15 -8.14 -9.99
N ILE A 119 -7.19 -8.70 -9.36
CA ILE A 119 -8.24 -7.89 -8.74
C ILE A 119 -7.68 -7.09 -7.56
N GLN A 120 -6.88 -7.68 -6.67
CA GLN A 120 -6.28 -6.89 -5.57
C GLN A 120 -5.28 -5.86 -6.08
N ALA A 121 -4.53 -6.16 -7.14
CA ALA A 121 -3.58 -5.23 -7.72
C ALA A 121 -4.31 -4.03 -8.33
N PHE A 122 -5.44 -4.27 -8.99
CA PHE A 122 -6.31 -3.22 -9.49
C PHE A 122 -6.83 -2.35 -8.34
N LEU A 123 -7.40 -2.96 -7.30
CA LEU A 123 -7.93 -2.22 -6.14
C LEU A 123 -6.85 -1.38 -5.45
N TRP A 124 -5.63 -1.91 -5.29
CA TRP A 124 -4.50 -1.16 -4.74
C TRP A 124 -4.11 0.02 -5.65
N SER A 125 -4.02 -0.20 -6.97
CA SER A 125 -3.65 0.86 -7.92
C SER A 125 -4.66 2.01 -7.96
N LEU A 126 -5.93 1.79 -7.58
CA LEU A 126 -6.91 2.87 -7.46
C LEU A 126 -6.56 3.86 -6.33
N ASN A 127 -5.84 3.43 -5.29
CA ASN A 127 -5.38 4.33 -4.24
C ASN A 127 -4.43 5.42 -4.78
N HIS A 128 -3.78 5.12 -5.90
CA HIS A 128 -2.80 5.98 -6.56
C HIS A 128 -3.39 6.76 -7.75
N ALA A 129 -4.71 6.86 -7.85
CA ALA A 129 -5.36 7.55 -8.96
C ALA A 129 -4.93 9.02 -9.08
N LEU A 130 -4.59 9.67 -7.97
CA LEU A 130 -4.13 11.07 -7.93
C LEU A 130 -2.66 11.24 -8.33
N ASP A 131 -1.87 10.17 -8.29
CA ASP A 131 -0.44 10.18 -8.63
C ASP A 131 -0.19 10.12 -10.15
N GLY A 132 -1.25 9.91 -10.93
CA GLY A 132 -1.23 9.93 -12.39
C GLY A 132 -1.19 8.53 -13.04
N PRO A 133 -1.57 8.45 -14.32
CA PRO A 133 -1.85 7.17 -14.99
C PRO A 133 -0.63 6.26 -15.12
N VAL A 134 0.57 6.83 -15.28
CA VAL A 134 1.83 6.07 -15.35
C VAL A 134 2.11 5.38 -14.02
N PHE A 135 1.91 6.10 -12.91
CA PHE A 135 2.14 5.55 -11.57
C PHE A 135 1.07 4.50 -11.20
N VAL A 136 -0.18 4.69 -11.63
CA VAL A 136 -1.24 3.67 -11.52
C VAL A 136 -0.87 2.39 -12.27
N ALA A 137 -0.37 2.49 -13.50
CA ALA A 137 0.06 1.31 -14.26
C ALA A 137 1.25 0.60 -13.60
N TYR A 138 2.21 1.37 -13.09
CA TYR A 138 3.36 0.85 -12.35
C TYR A 138 2.95 0.11 -11.06
N THR A 139 2.07 0.71 -10.25
CA THR A 139 1.56 0.09 -9.02
C THR A 139 0.69 -1.13 -9.30
N PHE A 140 -0.06 -1.16 -10.41
CA PHE A 140 -0.76 -2.37 -10.83
C PHE A 140 0.20 -3.55 -11.10
N ILE A 141 1.29 -3.32 -11.84
CA ILE A 141 2.28 -4.36 -12.12
C ILE A 141 2.94 -4.85 -10.83
N LEU A 142 3.39 -3.92 -9.98
CA LEU A 142 3.96 -4.25 -8.67
C LEU A 142 2.97 -5.06 -7.82
N GLY A 143 1.70 -4.66 -7.82
CA GLY A 143 0.65 -5.30 -7.06
C GLY A 143 0.50 -6.77 -7.44
N ILE A 144 0.61 -7.11 -8.72
CA ILE A 144 0.58 -8.52 -9.17
C ILE A 144 1.73 -9.31 -8.54
N PHE A 145 2.96 -8.79 -8.57
CA PHE A 145 4.12 -9.46 -7.99
C PHE A 145 3.98 -9.64 -6.48
N LEU A 146 3.58 -8.58 -5.76
CA LEU A 146 3.34 -8.64 -4.31
C LEU A 146 2.25 -9.66 -3.96
N GLY A 147 1.16 -9.72 -4.75
CA GLY A 147 0.11 -10.72 -4.57
C GLY A 147 0.60 -12.16 -4.75
N ILE A 148 1.46 -12.42 -5.74
CA ILE A 148 2.08 -13.74 -5.97
C ILE A 148 2.98 -14.13 -4.78
N ILE A 149 3.81 -13.19 -4.31
CA ILE A 149 4.70 -13.41 -3.16
C ILE A 149 3.86 -13.69 -1.91
N SER A 150 2.85 -12.86 -1.63
CA SER A 150 2.00 -13.02 -0.44
C SER A 150 1.28 -14.37 -0.43
N LYS A 151 0.75 -14.84 -1.57
CA LYS A 151 0.11 -16.17 -1.65
C LYS A 151 1.06 -17.30 -1.27
N ARG A 152 2.32 -17.20 -1.65
CA ARG A 152 3.30 -18.30 -1.49
C ARG A 152 4.05 -18.23 -0.17
N PHE A 153 4.32 -17.02 0.32
CA PHE A 153 5.22 -16.75 1.43
C PHE A 153 4.57 -15.92 2.54
N GLY A 154 3.30 -15.55 2.43
CA GLY A 154 2.63 -14.64 3.36
C GLY A 154 3.02 -13.17 3.16
N VAL A 155 2.32 -12.29 3.86
CA VAL A 155 2.37 -10.83 3.66
C VAL A 155 3.64 -10.19 4.21
N PHE A 156 4.31 -10.81 5.18
CA PHE A 156 5.46 -10.21 5.88
C PHE A 156 6.63 -9.77 4.97
N PRO A 157 7.14 -10.56 4.00
CA PRO A 157 8.14 -10.07 3.05
C PRO A 157 7.66 -8.87 2.23
N CYS A 158 6.37 -8.80 1.92
CA CYS A 158 5.78 -7.69 1.17
C CYS A 158 5.77 -6.40 2.03
N ILE A 159 5.42 -6.50 3.31
CA ILE A 159 5.49 -5.40 4.29
C ILE A 159 6.91 -4.83 4.35
N ILE A 160 7.91 -5.69 4.53
CA ILE A 160 9.30 -5.25 4.64
C ILE A 160 9.74 -4.55 3.36
N ALA A 161 9.42 -5.12 2.20
CA ALA A 161 9.78 -4.53 0.93
C ALA A 161 9.12 -3.16 0.74
N HIS A 162 7.80 -3.08 0.95
CA HIS A 162 7.04 -1.86 0.76
C HIS A 162 7.49 -0.74 1.72
N VAL A 163 7.57 -1.03 3.02
CA VAL A 163 8.03 -0.05 4.01
C VAL A 163 9.44 0.45 3.69
N SER A 164 10.37 -0.47 3.41
CA SER A 164 11.76 -0.10 3.09
C SER A 164 11.82 0.76 1.84
N SER A 165 11.05 0.42 0.80
CA SER A 165 10.99 1.19 -0.44
C SER A 165 10.39 2.58 -0.24
N ASN A 166 9.30 2.72 0.52
CA ASN A 166 8.71 4.02 0.80
C ASN A 166 9.69 4.92 1.56
N VAL A 167 10.36 4.37 2.59
CA VAL A 167 11.39 5.09 3.35
C VAL A 167 12.56 5.48 2.45
N LEU A 168 13.12 4.55 1.66
CA LEU A 168 14.23 4.82 0.77
C LEU A 168 13.88 5.88 -0.28
N ARG A 169 12.68 5.83 -0.86
CA ARG A 169 12.20 6.83 -1.82
C ARG A 169 12.10 8.23 -1.22
N LEU A 170 11.94 8.38 0.10
CA LEU A 170 12.01 9.72 0.70
C LEU A 170 13.43 10.31 0.65
N PHE A 171 14.47 9.47 0.66
CA PHE A 171 15.86 9.92 0.80
C PHE A 171 16.71 9.80 -0.48
N LEU A 172 16.24 9.07 -1.49
CA LEU A 172 16.82 8.98 -2.83
C LEU A 172 16.23 10.07 -3.75
#